data_AF-A0AAW7ITU0-F1
#
_entry.id   AF-A0AAW7ITU0-F1
#
_cell.length_a   1.000
_cell.length_b   1.000
_cell.length_c   1.000
_cell.angle_alpha   90.00
_cell.angle_beta   90.00
_cell.angle_gamma   90.00
#
_symmetry.space_group_name_H-M   'P 1'
#
loop_
_entity.id
_entity.type
_entity.pdbx_description
1 polymer ?
#
loop_
_entity_poly.entity_id
_entity_poly.type
_entity_poly.pdbx_seq_one_letter_code
_entity_poly.pdbx_strand_id
1 'polypeptide(L)'
;MSTIKITVEMLPYLYACRDLNQFEFAEVIGVHQSYLSLVQAGQRPMTPQLETKILQGIEKLKIGSEELLHISLMVELRKSRGYH
;
A
#
# COMPACT_ATOMS: atom_id res chain seq x y z
N MET A 1 -7.32 -12.46 15.31
CA MET A 1 -6.25 -11.67 14.64
C MET A 1 -6.87 -10.36 14.21
N SER A 2 -6.32 -9.22 14.64
CA SER A 2 -6.81 -7.91 14.21
C SER A 2 -6.55 -7.76 12.72
N THR A 3 -7.59 -7.44 11.94
CA THR A 3 -7.45 -7.18 10.50
C THR A 3 -6.61 -5.92 10.32
N ILE A 4 -5.43 -6.03 9.69
CA ILE A 4 -4.59 -4.88 9.38
C ILE A 4 -5.31 -4.06 8.31
N LYS A 5 -5.65 -2.82 8.63
CA LYS A 5 -6.25 -1.88 7.69
C LYS A 5 -5.17 -1.31 6.78
N ILE A 6 -5.36 -1.39 5.47
CA ILE A 6 -4.42 -0.83 4.51
C ILE A 6 -4.60 0.69 4.45
N THR A 7 -3.49 1.43 4.51
CA THR A 7 -3.49 2.89 4.39
C THR A 7 -2.61 3.35 3.21
N VAL A 8 -2.78 4.61 2.81
CA VAL A 8 -2.02 5.20 1.70
C VAL A 8 -0.52 5.21 1.99
N GLU A 9 -0.15 5.47 3.25
CA GLU A 9 1.23 5.53 3.73
C GLU A 9 1.92 4.15 3.68
N MET A 10 1.16 3.06 3.61
CA MET A 10 1.71 1.71 3.45
C MET A 10 2.15 1.42 2.01
N LEU A 11 1.56 2.09 1.01
CA LEU A 11 1.77 1.79 -0.41
C LEU A 11 3.25 1.73 -0.82
N PRO A 12 4.12 2.69 -0.43
CA PRO A 12 5.55 2.63 -0.77
C PRO A 12 6.24 1.36 -0.32
N TYR A 13 5.85 0.84 0.84
CA TYR A 13 6.46 -0.35 1.41
C TYR A 13 5.90 -1.63 0.80
N LEU A 14 4.61 -1.63 0.45
CA LEU A 14 3.95 -2.78 -0.18
C LEU A 14 4.60 -3.14 -1.52
N TYR A 15 4.89 -2.14 -2.37
CA TYR A 15 5.56 -2.43 -3.64
C TYR A 15 7.06 -2.66 -3.48
N ALA A 16 7.71 -2.02 -2.52
CA ALA A 16 9.13 -2.24 -2.23
C ALA A 16 9.43 -3.65 -1.70
N CYS A 17 8.46 -4.35 -1.08
CA CYS A 17 8.61 -5.75 -0.67
C CYS A 17 9.01 -6.70 -1.81
N ARG A 18 8.76 -6.33 -3.07
CA ARG A 18 9.09 -7.12 -4.26
C ARG A 18 9.88 -6.32 -5.29
N ASP A 19 10.61 -5.31 -4.83
CA ASP A 19 11.45 -4.43 -5.67
C ASP A 19 10.68 -3.74 -6.81
N LEU A 20 9.37 -3.55 -6.63
CA LEU A 20 8.51 -2.89 -7.60
C LEU A 20 8.50 -1.39 -7.35
N ASN A 21 8.39 -0.62 -8.43
CA ASN A 21 8.04 0.80 -8.36
C ASN A 21 6.52 1.01 -8.39
N GLN A 22 6.06 2.26 -8.24
CA GLN A 22 4.63 2.60 -8.24
C GLN A 22 3.91 2.20 -9.54
N PHE A 23 4.58 2.32 -10.69
CA PHE A 23 4.02 1.95 -11.98
C PHE A 23 3.79 0.44 -12.07
N GLU A 24 4.82 -0.35 -11.77
CA GLU A 24 4.74 -1.82 -11.81
C GLU A 24 3.69 -2.35 -10.82
N PHE A 25 3.62 -1.75 -9.62
CA PHE A 25 2.59 -2.11 -8.66
C PHE A 25 1.19 -1.76 -9.14
N ALA A 26 1.00 -0.60 -9.77
CA ALA A 26 -0.29 -0.21 -10.35
C ALA A 26 -0.76 -1.24 -11.40
N GLU A 27 0.16 -1.76 -12.22
CA GLU A 27 -0.12 -2.84 -13.17
C GLU A 27 -0.57 -4.13 -12.47
N VAL A 28 0.14 -4.56 -11.42
CA VAL A 28 -0.20 -5.77 -10.64
C VAL A 28 -1.62 -5.72 -10.06
N ILE A 29 -2.01 -4.55 -9.53
CA ILE A 29 -3.34 -4.35 -8.93
C ILE A 29 -4.41 -3.95 -9.95
N GLY A 30 -4.04 -3.78 -11.23
CA GLY A 30 -4.97 -3.46 -12.32
C GLY A 30 -5.59 -2.08 -12.19
N VAL A 31 -4.81 -1.05 -11.87
CA VAL A 31 -5.22 0.36 -11.87
C VAL A 31 -4.27 1.21 -12.71
N HIS A 32 -4.76 2.35 -13.17
CA HIS A 32 -3.91 3.30 -13.89
C HIS A 32 -2.89 3.94 -12.94
N GLN A 33 -1.61 4.01 -13.32
CA GLN A 33 -0.55 4.58 -12.47
C GLN A 33 -0.88 6.01 -12.01
N SER A 34 -1.42 6.84 -12.89
CA SER A 34 -1.82 8.21 -12.54
C SER A 34 -2.86 8.26 -11.42
N TYR A 35 -3.78 7.29 -11.37
CA TYR A 35 -4.77 7.20 -10.28
C TYR A 35 -4.08 6.88 -8.95
N LEU A 36 -3.17 5.91 -8.94
CA LEU A 36 -2.41 5.53 -7.75
C LEU A 36 -1.54 6.69 -7.25
N SER A 37 -0.91 7.43 -8.17
CA SER A 37 -0.13 8.63 -7.85
C SER A 37 -0.97 9.73 -7.20
N LEU A 38 -2.18 9.99 -7.70
CA LEU A 38 -3.09 10.98 -7.11
C LEU A 38 -3.55 10.57 -5.71
N VAL A 39 -3.76 9.26 -5.49
CA VAL A 39 -4.11 8.74 -4.16
C VAL A 39 -2.95 8.92 -3.19
N GLN A 40 -1.72 8.59 -3.60
CA GLN A 40 -0.53 8.80 -2.76
C GLN A 40 -0.25 10.27 -2.47
N ALA A 41 -0.59 11.17 -3.39
CA ALA A 41 -0.49 12.61 -3.18
C ALA A 41 -1.64 13.20 -2.33
N GLY A 42 -2.59 12.39 -1.85
CA GLY A 42 -3.76 12.86 -1.11
C GLY A 42 -4.77 13.63 -1.96
N GLN A 43 -4.62 13.65 -3.28
CA GLN A 43 -5.50 14.34 -4.22
C GLN A 43 -6.73 13.50 -4.60
N ARG A 44 -6.69 12.19 -4.33
CA ARG A 44 -7.84 11.29 -4.45
C ARG A 44 -7.95 10.39 -3.21
N PRO A 45 -9.18 10.05 -2.78
CA PRO A 45 -9.35 9.15 -1.66
C PRO A 45 -9.01 7.71 -2.03
N MET A 46 -8.56 6.93 -1.04
CA MET A 46 -8.52 5.48 -1.13
C MET A 46 -9.94 4.94 -1.03
N THR A 47 -10.52 4.56 -2.17
CA THR A 47 -11.89 4.02 -2.24
C THR A 47 -11.92 2.55 -1.82
N PRO A 48 -13.08 2.01 -1.39
CA PRO A 48 -13.23 0.58 -1.08
C PRO A 48 -12.86 -0.34 -2.25
N GLN A 49 -13.14 0.11 -3.50
CA GLN A 49 -12.77 -0.64 -4.70
C GLN A 49 -11.25 -0.68 -4.90
N LEU A 50 -10.55 0.43 -4.63
CA LEU A 50 -9.09 0.47 -4.69
C LEU A 50 -8.48 -0.40 -3.59
N GLU A 51 -9.00 -0.33 -2.37
CA GLU A 51 -8.55 -1.16 -1.25
C GLU A 51 -8.67 -2.65 -1.59
N THR A 52 -9.80 -3.06 -2.17
CA THR A 52 -10.00 -4.44 -2.65
C THR A 52 -8.95 -4.85 -3.68
N LYS A 53 -8.65 -3.98 -4.66
CA LYS A 53 -7.60 -4.24 -5.66
C LYS A 53 -6.20 -4.34 -5.05
N ILE A 54 -5.89 -3.50 -4.06
CA ILE A 54 -4.63 -3.56 -3.34
C ILE A 54 -4.51 -4.89 -2.58
N LEU A 55 -5.55 -5.32 -1.88
CA LEU A 55 -5.56 -6.61 -1.17
C LEU A 55 -5.35 -7.80 -2.13
N GLN A 56 -5.99 -7.78 -3.30
CA GLN A 56 -5.74 -8.78 -4.35
C GLN A 56 -4.29 -8.72 -4.86
N GLY A 57 -3.71 -7.52 -4.97
CA GLY A 57 -2.30 -7.32 -5.30
C GLY A 57 -1.35 -7.92 -4.28
N ILE A 58 -1.60 -7.65 -3.00
CA ILE A 58 -0.86 -8.20 -1.86
C ILE A 58 -0.86 -9.74 -1.92
N GLU A 59 -2.02 -10.33 -2.18
CA GLU A 59 -2.16 -11.79 -2.35
C GLU A 59 -1.34 -12.31 -3.54
N LYS A 60 -1.43 -11.66 -4.71
CA LYS A 60 -0.64 -12.03 -5.91
C LYS A 60 0.87 -11.94 -5.67
N LEU A 61 1.32 -10.92 -4.94
CA LEU A 61 2.71 -10.69 -4.58
C LEU A 61 3.18 -11.57 -3.42
N LYS A 62 2.28 -12.39 -2.86
CA LYS A 62 2.54 -13.26 -1.71
C LYS A 62 3.10 -12.49 -0.52
N ILE A 63 2.57 -11.29 -0.26
CA ILE A 63 2.97 -10.50 0.90
C ILE A 63 2.22 -11.05 2.11
N GLY A 64 2.96 -11.61 3.06
CA GLY A 64 2.41 -12.30 4.22
C GLY A 64 1.90 -11.35 5.31
N SER A 65 1.14 -11.90 6.26
CA SER A 65 0.63 -11.15 7.42
C SER A 65 1.73 -10.54 8.30
N GLU A 66 2.88 -11.23 8.42
CA GLU A 66 4.05 -10.74 9.15
C GLU A 66 4.69 -9.53 8.45
N GLU A 67 4.82 -9.56 7.12
CA GLU A 67 5.28 -8.41 6.33
C GLU A 67 4.34 -7.21 6.51
N LEU A 68 3.01 -7.44 6.44
CA LEU A 68 2.00 -6.40 6.65
C LEU A 68 2.07 -5.78 8.05
N LEU A 69 2.33 -6.60 9.08
CA LEU A 69 2.48 -6.14 10.45
C LEU A 69 3.70 -5.22 10.59
N HIS A 70 4.84 -5.63 10.01
CA HIS A 70 6.06 -4.83 10.02
C HIS A 70 5.91 -3.51 9.25
N ILE A 71 5.21 -3.54 8.11
CA ILE A 71 4.90 -2.31 7.35
C ILE A 71 4.04 -1.36 8.20
N SER A 72 2.99 -1.87 8.84
CA SER A 72 2.12 -1.06 9.70
C SER A 72 2.91 -0.40 10.84
N LEU A 73 3.74 -1.19 11.55
CA LEU A 73 4.58 -0.69 12.63
C LEU A 73 5.56 0.39 12.14
N MET A 74 6.18 0.17 10.98
CA MET A 74 7.13 1.12 10.40
C MET A 74 6.45 2.46 10.05
N VAL A 75 5.24 2.43 9.47
CA VAL A 75 4.43 3.62 9.20
C VAL A 75 4.08 4.36 10.49
N GLU A 76 3.64 3.64 11.52
CA GLU A 76 3.31 4.22 12.84
C GLU A 76 4.53 4.89 13.51
N LEU A 77 5.69 4.22 13.46
CA LEU A 77 6.94 4.76 14.01
C LEU A 77 7.39 6.01 13.27
N ARG A 78 7.24 6.05 11.94
CA ARG A 78 7.55 7.25 11.15
C ARG A 78 6.65 8.42 11.53
N LYS A 79 5.34 8.17 11.63
CA LYS A 79 4.35 9.18 12.01
C LYS A 79 4.61 9.73 13.42
N SER A 80 4.90 8.86 14.39
CA SER A 80 5.20 9.30 15.78
C SER A 80 6.49 10.13 15.89
N ARG A 81 7.41 9.97 14.93
CA ARG A 81 8.65 10.75 14.84
C ARG A 81 8.52 12.02 13.97
N GLY A 82 7.33 12.33 13.46
CA GLY A 82 7.08 13.52 12.63
C GLY A 82 7.45 13.37 11.16
N TYR A 83 7.66 12.14 10.67
CA TYR A 83 7.80 11.90 9.24
C TYR A 83 6.43 11.72 8.60
N HIS A 84 6.21 12.40 7.48
CA HIS A 84 5.04 12.28 6.62
C HIS A 84 5.36 11.39 5.41
#